data_AF-A0A847C749-F1
#
_entry.id   AF-A0A847C749-F1
#
_cell.length_a   1.000
_cell.length_b   1.000
_cell.length_c   1.000
_cell.angle_alpha   90.00
_cell.angle_beta   90.00
_cell.angle_gamma   90.00
#
_symmetry.space_group_name_H-M   'P 1'
#
loop_
_entity.id
_entity.type
_entity.pdbx_description
1 polymer ?
#
loop_
_entity_poly.entity_id
_entity_poly.type
_entity_poly.pdbx_seq_one_letter_code
_entity_poly.pdbx_strand_id
1 'polypeptide(L)'
;MEKDRFLKAPRIRGVRVPHRKHTENEATRELLKPARVTLLMSQHIGAPATVCVNKGDEVFVGTKIGAANGFISADVHSSVSGKVAEITSVLSPSGQHVEAVVIESDGSFTPDASIAPPVVTDAQSLVEAVSHSGLVGLGGAGFPTNVKLAVPKGVEVDTLVINGAECEPYITSDYREMIEHPDDVIEGVTRVKKLLGLKRAIIGIESNKPEAIKLLKEKSNGEYEVMALKSSYPQGAEKTLIANTTGRAVRAGKLPSDAGVVVLNIGTAAFIARYLKTGMPLVAKRITVSGDGIKNGGNLMVPVGTDIAEVIAACGGYTGEIEKLLLGGPMMGVALYTDNYPVVKNTNAILALTKASAPPTEDNPCIHCGRCVNTCPMLLSPAEIQVAFEADNVEALNKLGVSNCMECGCCTFMCPARRPITQIMRLSKLKIRKAAVKK
;
A
#
# COMPACT_ATOMS: atom_id res chain seq x y z
N MET A 1 11.46 -2.32 37.41
CA MET A 1 11.54 -2.73 35.99
C MET A 1 11.96 -1.50 35.20
N GLU A 2 13.22 -1.44 34.75
CA GLU A 2 13.81 -0.25 34.12
C GLU A 2 12.94 0.25 32.95
N LYS A 3 12.51 1.52 33.03
CA LYS A 3 11.77 2.22 31.98
C LYS A 3 12.56 2.32 30.67
N ASP A 4 13.86 2.06 30.73
CA ASP A 4 14.82 2.20 29.63
C ASP A 4 15.04 0.94 28.79
N ARG A 5 14.42 -0.20 29.15
CA ARG A 5 14.56 -1.43 28.36
C ARG A 5 13.93 -1.34 26.96
N PHE A 6 13.16 -0.28 26.70
CA PHE A 6 12.59 0.06 25.39
C PHE A 6 13.40 1.12 24.61
N LEU A 7 14.54 1.60 25.15
CA LEU A 7 15.38 2.62 24.50
C LEU A 7 16.32 2.07 23.40
N LYS A 8 16.54 0.74 23.35
CA LYS A 8 17.18 0.12 22.18
C LYS A 8 16.10 -0.35 21.22
N ALA A 9 16.23 -0.02 19.93
CA ALA A 9 15.38 -0.57 18.90
C ALA A 9 15.37 -2.10 19.05
N PRO A 10 14.21 -2.73 19.37
CA PRO A 10 14.18 -4.17 19.53
C PRO A 10 14.64 -4.81 18.23
N ARG A 11 15.35 -5.93 18.31
CA ARG A 11 15.64 -6.74 17.12
C ARG A 11 14.29 -7.16 16.53
N ILE A 12 13.86 -6.48 15.47
CA ILE A 12 12.51 -6.67 14.94
C ILE A 12 12.43 -8.09 14.37
N ARG A 13 11.48 -8.84 14.92
CA ARG A 13 11.22 -10.23 14.56
C ARG A 13 10.49 -10.28 13.22
N GLY A 14 10.47 -11.46 12.62
CA GLY A 14 9.80 -11.69 11.35
C GLY A 14 9.93 -13.13 10.92
N VAL A 15 9.67 -13.36 9.63
CA VAL A 15 9.71 -14.66 8.98
C VAL A 15 10.57 -14.60 7.74
N ARG A 16 11.08 -15.76 7.32
CA ARG A 16 11.60 -15.93 5.96
C ARG A 16 10.45 -16.43 5.10
N VAL A 17 10.10 -15.66 4.07
CA VAL A 17 9.14 -16.07 3.05
C VAL A 17 9.87 -16.49 1.78
N PRO A 18 9.30 -17.40 0.96
CA PRO A 18 9.85 -17.72 -0.34
C PRO A 18 9.97 -16.47 -1.22
N HIS A 19 11.12 -16.29 -1.86
CA HIS A 19 11.39 -15.15 -2.75
C HIS A 19 10.86 -15.42 -4.16
N ARG A 20 9.54 -15.60 -4.28
CA ARG A 20 8.87 -15.83 -5.58
C ARG A 20 8.73 -14.49 -6.31
N LYS A 21 9.68 -14.11 -7.16
CA LYS A 21 9.66 -12.83 -7.92
C LYS A 21 9.64 -13.07 -9.44
N HIS A 22 8.77 -13.96 -9.89
CA HIS A 22 8.73 -14.47 -11.28
C HIS A 22 8.63 -13.39 -12.36
N THR A 23 8.14 -12.20 -12.03
CA THR A 23 7.88 -11.10 -12.95
C THR A 23 8.93 -9.98 -12.86
N GLU A 24 10.04 -10.18 -12.13
CA GLU A 24 11.03 -9.11 -11.91
C GLU A 24 11.76 -8.69 -13.19
N ASN A 25 11.96 -9.64 -14.11
CA ASN A 25 12.61 -9.42 -15.41
C ASN A 25 11.62 -9.03 -16.52
N GLU A 26 10.32 -9.02 -16.23
CA GLU A 26 9.29 -8.62 -17.17
C GLU A 26 9.14 -7.09 -17.13
N ALA A 27 9.40 -6.44 -18.26
CA ALA A 27 9.14 -5.02 -18.41
C ALA A 27 7.65 -4.70 -18.20
N THR A 28 7.39 -3.53 -17.64
CA THR A 28 6.01 -3.07 -17.45
C THR A 28 5.34 -2.89 -18.80
N ARG A 29 4.18 -3.55 -18.96
CA ARG A 29 3.36 -3.42 -20.16
C ARG A 29 2.69 -2.05 -20.20
N GLU A 30 2.35 -1.64 -21.42
CA GLU A 30 1.68 -0.36 -21.68
C GLU A 30 0.37 -0.19 -20.91
N LEU A 31 -0.07 1.06 -20.84
CA LEU A 31 -1.31 1.47 -20.19
C LEU A 31 -2.51 0.69 -20.76
N LEU A 32 -3.25 0.02 -19.89
CA LEU A 32 -4.53 -0.59 -20.28
C LEU A 32 -5.54 0.48 -20.68
N LYS A 33 -6.35 0.16 -21.69
CA LYS A 33 -7.41 1.03 -22.21
C LYS A 33 -8.79 0.39 -21.98
N PRO A 34 -9.28 0.34 -20.73
CA PRO A 34 -10.60 -0.19 -20.42
C PRO A 34 -11.71 0.61 -21.13
N ALA A 35 -12.76 -0.09 -21.53
CA ALA A 35 -13.97 0.54 -22.08
C ALA A 35 -14.81 1.20 -20.98
N ARG A 36 -14.68 0.76 -19.73
CA ARG A 36 -15.43 1.25 -18.57
C ARG A 36 -14.55 1.23 -17.33
N VAL A 37 -14.70 2.25 -16.47
CA VAL A 37 -14.06 2.26 -15.15
C VAL A 37 -15.06 2.55 -14.05
N THR A 38 -14.84 1.95 -12.88
CA THR A 38 -15.64 2.16 -11.67
C THR A 38 -14.75 2.75 -10.58
N LEU A 39 -14.90 4.05 -10.30
CA LEU A 39 -14.05 4.78 -9.39
C LEU A 39 -14.73 4.91 -8.03
N LEU A 40 -14.22 4.16 -7.04
CA LEU A 40 -14.74 4.21 -5.67
C LEU A 40 -14.35 5.52 -4.98
N MET A 41 -15.25 6.10 -4.19
CA MET A 41 -14.96 7.28 -3.38
C MET A 41 -14.13 6.98 -2.13
N SER A 42 -14.05 5.71 -1.74
CA SER A 42 -13.18 5.24 -0.66
C SER A 42 -12.04 4.37 -1.21
N GLN A 43 -10.83 4.93 -1.27
CA GLN A 43 -9.62 4.25 -1.77
C GLN A 43 -8.41 4.35 -0.82
N HIS A 44 -8.69 4.65 0.46
CA HIS A 44 -7.73 4.85 1.53
C HIS A 44 -8.38 4.64 2.89
N ILE A 45 -7.60 4.65 3.97
CA ILE A 45 -8.12 4.46 5.34
C ILE A 45 -8.94 5.65 5.89
N GLY A 46 -8.92 6.78 5.19
CA GLY A 46 -9.59 8.03 5.53
C GLY A 46 -11.09 8.05 5.26
N ALA A 47 -11.71 9.21 5.44
CA ALA A 47 -13.11 9.44 5.11
C ALA A 47 -13.32 9.45 3.58
N PRO A 48 -14.38 8.82 3.03
CA PRO A 48 -14.61 8.80 1.59
C PRO A 48 -14.68 10.21 0.98
N ALA A 49 -14.21 10.35 -0.26
CA ALA A 49 -14.37 11.58 -1.02
C ALA A 49 -15.86 11.86 -1.32
N THR A 50 -16.22 13.13 -1.46
CA THR A 50 -17.57 13.54 -1.84
C THR A 50 -17.63 13.68 -3.36
N VAL A 51 -18.55 12.97 -4.00
CA VAL A 51 -18.76 13.06 -5.47
C VAL A 51 -19.02 14.51 -5.87
N CYS A 52 -18.37 14.98 -6.94
CA CYS A 52 -18.49 16.35 -7.44
C CYS A 52 -18.89 16.44 -8.93
N VAL A 53 -19.39 15.35 -9.50
CA VAL A 53 -19.92 15.27 -10.87
C VAL A 53 -21.32 14.67 -10.86
N ASN A 54 -22.05 14.82 -11.96
CA ASN A 54 -23.39 14.27 -12.17
C ASN A 54 -23.39 13.21 -13.27
N LYS A 55 -24.41 12.35 -13.26
CA LYS A 55 -24.68 11.45 -14.39
C LYS A 55 -24.86 12.27 -15.66
N GLY A 56 -24.15 11.89 -16.71
CA GLY A 56 -24.17 12.53 -18.01
C GLY A 56 -23.08 13.56 -18.24
N ASP A 57 -22.32 13.94 -17.21
CA ASP A 57 -21.18 14.87 -17.37
C ASP A 57 -20.10 14.23 -18.26
N GLU A 58 -19.50 15.06 -19.11
CA GLU A 58 -18.28 14.71 -19.83
C GLU A 58 -17.07 14.92 -18.91
N VAL A 59 -16.16 13.97 -18.95
CA VAL A 59 -14.95 13.94 -18.11
C VAL A 59 -13.76 13.53 -18.96
N PHE A 60 -12.59 14.01 -18.57
CA PHE A 60 -11.32 13.76 -19.23
C PHE A 60 -10.36 13.05 -18.27
N VAL A 61 -9.25 12.52 -18.78
CA VAL A 61 -8.24 11.91 -17.92
C VAL A 61 -7.70 12.98 -16.97
N GLY A 62 -7.89 12.78 -15.67
CA GLY A 62 -7.49 13.70 -14.61
C GLY A 62 -8.56 14.70 -14.15
N THR A 63 -9.76 14.71 -14.74
CA THR A 63 -10.89 15.50 -14.22
C THR A 63 -11.20 15.06 -12.79
N LYS A 64 -11.32 16.00 -11.85
CA LYS A 64 -11.71 15.70 -10.46
C LYS A 64 -13.18 15.28 -10.41
N ILE A 65 -13.44 14.09 -9.88
CA ILE A 65 -14.79 13.52 -9.75
C ILE A 65 -15.21 13.30 -8.29
N GLY A 66 -14.27 13.33 -7.36
CA GLY A 66 -14.51 13.28 -5.93
C GLY A 66 -13.56 14.20 -5.18
N ALA A 67 -14.10 15.09 -4.34
CA ALA A 67 -13.32 15.99 -3.50
C ALA A 67 -13.02 15.35 -2.13
N ALA A 68 -11.78 15.46 -1.66
CA ALA A 68 -11.38 14.98 -0.35
C ALA A 68 -12.25 15.58 0.76
N ASN A 69 -12.71 14.75 1.70
CA ASN A 69 -13.56 15.17 2.80
C ASN A 69 -12.84 14.99 4.14
N GLY A 70 -12.39 16.10 4.73
CA GLY A 70 -11.67 16.12 6.00
C GLY A 70 -10.16 15.87 5.89
N PHE A 71 -9.48 15.80 7.03
CA PHE A 71 -8.01 15.82 7.11
C PHE A 71 -7.35 14.56 6.55
N ILE A 72 -7.94 13.38 6.78
CA ILE A 72 -7.45 12.10 6.26
C ILE A 72 -8.37 11.73 5.10
N SER A 73 -8.09 12.27 3.92
CA SER A 73 -8.79 11.98 2.67
C SER A 73 -7.91 12.39 1.48
N ALA A 74 -8.25 11.94 0.27
CA ALA A 74 -7.59 12.34 -0.98
C ALA A 74 -8.61 12.46 -2.13
N ASP A 75 -8.36 13.39 -3.06
CA ASP A 75 -9.21 13.62 -4.23
C ASP A 75 -9.25 12.41 -5.17
N VAL A 76 -10.38 12.16 -5.81
CA VAL A 76 -10.56 11.11 -6.82
C VAL A 76 -10.72 11.75 -8.19
N HIS A 77 -10.01 11.21 -9.19
CA HIS A 77 -9.98 11.73 -10.54
C HIS A 77 -10.41 10.66 -11.53
N SER A 78 -10.99 11.08 -12.66
CA SER A 78 -11.28 10.19 -13.77
C SER A 78 -9.99 9.66 -14.36
N SER A 79 -9.94 8.35 -14.58
CA SER A 79 -8.78 7.66 -15.17
C SER A 79 -8.89 7.46 -16.68
N VAL A 80 -10.04 7.82 -17.26
CA VAL A 80 -10.37 7.76 -18.69
C VAL A 80 -11.02 9.08 -19.12
N SER A 81 -11.07 9.36 -20.41
CA SER A 81 -11.97 10.36 -20.99
C SER A 81 -13.27 9.68 -21.43
N GLY A 82 -14.39 10.39 -21.36
CA GLY A 82 -15.70 9.89 -21.76
C GLY A 82 -16.83 10.50 -20.96
N LYS A 83 -17.81 9.68 -20.57
CA LYS A 83 -19.06 10.16 -19.97
C LYS A 83 -19.39 9.43 -18.67
N VAL A 84 -19.83 10.18 -17.66
CA VAL A 84 -20.34 9.61 -16.41
C VAL A 84 -21.65 8.87 -16.70
N ALA A 85 -21.63 7.54 -16.63
CA ALA A 85 -22.78 6.70 -16.91
C ALA A 85 -23.75 6.62 -15.73
N GLU A 86 -23.21 6.51 -14.52
CA GLU A 86 -23.99 6.46 -13.27
C GLU A 86 -23.13 6.78 -12.04
N ILE A 87 -23.82 7.21 -10.99
CA ILE A 87 -23.28 7.30 -9.62
C ILE A 87 -24.05 6.23 -8.83
N THR A 88 -23.33 5.27 -8.28
CA THR A 88 -23.92 4.03 -7.73
C THR A 88 -23.21 3.59 -6.45
N SER A 89 -23.69 2.52 -5.83
CA SER A 89 -23.06 1.90 -4.68
C SER A 89 -22.52 0.52 -5.04
N VAL A 90 -21.21 0.31 -4.79
CA VAL A 90 -20.50 -0.93 -5.13
C VAL A 90 -20.01 -1.59 -3.85
N LEU A 91 -20.12 -2.91 -3.78
CA LEU A 91 -19.51 -3.68 -2.70
C LEU A 91 -18.00 -3.63 -2.86
N SER A 92 -17.27 -3.24 -1.82
CA SER A 92 -15.81 -3.28 -1.82
C SER A 92 -15.29 -4.65 -1.36
N PRO A 93 -14.01 -4.97 -1.61
CA PRO A 93 -13.37 -6.16 -1.04
C PRO A 93 -13.40 -6.24 0.50
N SER A 94 -13.69 -5.14 1.21
CA SER A 94 -13.87 -5.15 2.67
C SER A 94 -15.29 -5.54 3.10
N GLY A 95 -16.20 -5.81 2.16
CA GLY A 95 -17.60 -6.14 2.40
C GLY A 95 -18.47 -4.91 2.73
N GLN A 96 -17.98 -3.70 2.46
CA GLN A 96 -18.73 -2.46 2.69
C GLN A 96 -19.25 -1.92 1.36
N HIS A 97 -20.46 -1.37 1.38
CA HIS A 97 -20.98 -0.60 0.25
C HIS A 97 -20.30 0.77 0.21
N VAL A 98 -19.77 1.13 -0.96
CA VAL A 98 -19.01 2.36 -1.20
C VAL A 98 -19.62 3.07 -2.40
N GLU A 99 -19.85 4.38 -2.27
CA GLU A 99 -20.27 5.22 -3.39
C GLU A 99 -19.20 5.25 -4.48
N ALA A 100 -19.62 5.14 -5.73
CA ALA A 100 -18.75 5.01 -6.89
C ALA A 100 -19.30 5.78 -8.08
N VAL A 101 -18.38 6.29 -8.90
CA VAL A 101 -18.69 6.92 -10.18
C VAL A 101 -18.27 5.95 -11.29
N VAL A 102 -19.21 5.61 -12.16
CA VAL A 102 -18.96 4.77 -13.33
C VAL A 102 -18.81 5.66 -14.55
N ILE A 103 -17.75 5.44 -15.32
CA ILE A 103 -17.44 6.21 -16.53
C ILE A 103 -17.28 5.25 -17.69
N GLU A 104 -18.02 5.50 -18.77
CA GLU A 104 -17.83 4.85 -20.06
C GLU A 104 -16.78 5.63 -20.84
N SER A 105 -15.72 4.93 -21.25
CA SER A 105 -14.56 5.49 -21.94
C SER A 105 -14.89 5.76 -23.41
N ASP A 106 -14.43 6.90 -23.91
CA ASP A 106 -14.45 7.22 -25.35
C ASP A 106 -13.28 6.59 -26.12
N GLY A 107 -12.39 5.86 -25.43
CA GLY A 107 -11.20 5.21 -26.00
C GLY A 107 -10.04 6.16 -26.36
N SER A 108 -10.22 7.47 -26.23
CA SER A 108 -9.25 8.49 -26.64
C SER A 108 -8.23 8.80 -25.54
N PHE A 109 -8.61 8.63 -24.27
CA PHE A 109 -7.77 8.97 -23.10
C PHE A 109 -7.27 10.42 -23.14
N THR A 110 -8.11 11.34 -23.60
CA THR A 110 -7.78 12.76 -23.72
C THR A 110 -7.57 13.36 -22.32
N PRO A 111 -6.41 13.98 -22.03
CA PRO A 111 -6.16 14.67 -20.77
C PRO A 111 -7.10 15.86 -20.57
N ASP A 112 -7.47 16.13 -19.33
CA ASP A 112 -8.19 17.35 -18.98
C ASP A 112 -7.32 18.58 -19.32
N ALA A 113 -7.92 19.56 -19.98
CA ALA A 113 -7.24 20.79 -20.40
C ALA A 113 -6.73 21.62 -19.21
N SER A 114 -7.27 21.41 -18.00
CA SER A 114 -6.80 22.08 -16.78
C SER A 114 -5.51 21.48 -16.22
N ILE A 115 -5.02 20.37 -16.76
CA ILE A 115 -3.81 19.72 -16.26
C ILE A 115 -2.60 20.61 -16.54
N ALA A 116 -1.99 21.08 -15.47
CA ALA A 116 -0.77 21.87 -15.51
C ALA A 116 0.09 21.54 -14.29
N PRO A 117 1.43 21.64 -14.40
CA PRO A 117 2.33 21.44 -13.28
C PRO A 117 1.98 22.40 -12.12
N PRO A 118 1.83 21.91 -10.89
CA PRO A 118 1.50 22.77 -9.76
C PRO A 118 2.68 23.67 -9.40
N VAL A 119 2.38 24.87 -8.91
CA VAL A 119 3.40 25.77 -8.34
C VAL A 119 3.69 25.34 -6.91
N VAL A 120 4.90 24.84 -6.67
CA VAL A 120 5.34 24.34 -5.35
C VAL A 120 6.64 25.02 -4.95
N THR A 121 6.58 25.84 -3.91
CA THR A 121 7.71 26.67 -3.43
C THR A 121 8.21 26.26 -2.05
N ASP A 122 7.38 25.55 -1.28
CA ASP A 122 7.63 25.21 0.12
C ASP A 122 6.91 23.92 0.54
N ALA A 123 7.06 23.55 1.82
CA ALA A 123 6.42 22.38 2.40
C ALA A 123 4.88 22.42 2.33
N GLN A 124 4.28 23.59 2.52
CA GLN A 124 2.83 23.73 2.58
C GLN A 124 2.22 23.55 1.17
N SER A 125 2.74 24.27 0.19
CA SER A 125 2.35 24.11 -1.22
C SER A 125 2.59 22.69 -1.74
N LEU A 126 3.63 21.98 -1.24
CA LEU A 126 3.82 20.56 -1.55
C LEU A 126 2.69 19.70 -0.97
N VAL A 127 2.32 19.89 0.29
CA VAL A 127 1.24 19.13 0.95
C VAL A 127 -0.09 19.35 0.23
N GLU A 128 -0.40 20.60 -0.13
CA GLU A 128 -1.61 20.98 -0.87
C GLU A 128 -1.63 20.37 -2.27
N ALA A 129 -0.53 20.49 -3.02
CA ALA A 129 -0.39 19.89 -4.35
C ALA A 129 -0.55 18.36 -4.30
N VAL A 130 0.10 17.68 -3.34
CA VAL A 130 -0.02 16.23 -3.17
C VAL A 130 -1.46 15.84 -2.78
N SER A 131 -2.15 16.65 -1.96
CA SER A 131 -3.56 16.43 -1.64
C SER A 131 -4.44 16.47 -2.91
N HIS A 132 -4.27 17.51 -3.73
CA HIS A 132 -5.01 17.69 -4.99
C HIS A 132 -4.67 16.65 -6.05
N SER A 133 -3.47 16.06 -6.02
CA SER A 133 -3.12 14.97 -6.94
C SER A 133 -3.91 13.67 -6.70
N GLY A 134 -4.58 13.56 -5.55
CA GLY A 134 -5.23 12.33 -5.12
C GLY A 134 -4.27 11.22 -4.66
N LEU A 135 -2.98 11.55 -4.47
CA LEU A 135 -1.95 10.58 -4.10
C LEU A 135 -2.15 10.03 -2.69
N VAL A 136 -2.16 8.70 -2.60
CA VAL A 136 -2.10 7.94 -1.35
C VAL A 136 -0.81 7.12 -1.34
N GLY A 137 -0.41 6.62 -0.17
CA GLY A 137 0.75 5.77 -0.03
C GLY A 137 0.60 4.50 -0.87
N LEU A 138 1.40 4.40 -1.93
CA LEU A 138 1.35 3.31 -2.92
C LEU A 138 1.98 2.01 -2.40
N GLY A 139 2.41 1.95 -1.14
CA GLY A 139 2.92 0.74 -0.49
C GLY A 139 1.83 -0.23 0.03
N GLY A 140 0.54 0.05 -0.21
CA GLY A 140 -0.56 -0.89 0.01
C GLY A 140 -1.58 -0.46 1.09
N ALA A 141 -1.13 0.17 2.18
CA ALA A 141 -2.05 0.62 3.24
C ALA A 141 -2.97 1.77 2.79
N GLY A 142 -2.64 2.48 1.71
CA GLY A 142 -3.46 3.58 1.19
C GLY A 142 -3.65 4.69 2.23
N PHE A 143 -2.58 5.16 2.87
CA PHE A 143 -2.65 6.31 3.77
C PHE A 143 -2.42 7.60 2.94
N PRO A 144 -3.28 8.62 2.99
CA PRO A 144 -3.11 9.84 2.20
C PRO A 144 -1.70 10.45 2.37
N THR A 145 -1.00 10.69 1.26
CA THR A 145 0.43 11.06 1.31
C THR A 145 0.62 12.48 1.82
N ASN A 146 -0.30 13.40 1.53
CA ASN A 146 -0.35 14.74 2.11
C ASN A 146 -0.26 14.71 3.65
N VAL A 147 -0.98 13.80 4.30
CA VAL A 147 -0.94 13.67 5.78
C VAL A 147 0.43 13.18 6.27
N LYS A 148 1.16 12.35 5.50
CA LYS A 148 2.53 11.95 5.85
C LYS A 148 3.53 13.09 5.70
N LEU A 149 3.30 13.98 4.75
CA LEU A 149 4.15 15.14 4.46
C LEU A 149 3.86 16.33 5.39
N ALA A 150 2.63 16.41 5.92
CA ALA A 150 2.20 17.42 6.87
C ALA A 150 2.84 17.18 8.26
N VAL A 151 4.08 17.65 8.44
CA VAL A 151 4.77 17.60 9.73
C VAL A 151 4.07 18.52 10.73
N PRO A 152 3.61 18.02 11.90
CA PRO A 152 2.95 18.85 12.90
C PRO A 152 3.87 19.95 13.44
N LYS A 153 3.31 21.12 13.76
CA LYS A 153 4.06 22.22 14.40
C LYS A 153 4.72 21.74 15.70
N GLY A 154 6.01 22.05 15.87
CA GLY A 154 6.79 21.66 17.05
C GLY A 154 7.33 20.22 17.03
N VAL A 155 7.03 19.44 15.99
CA VAL A 155 7.65 18.12 15.79
C VAL A 155 8.85 18.28 14.85
N GLU A 156 10.04 17.95 15.34
CA GLU A 156 11.23 17.94 14.50
C GLU A 156 11.33 16.64 13.71
N VAL A 157 11.41 16.78 12.38
CA VAL A 157 11.68 15.66 11.46
C VAL A 157 12.91 16.00 10.64
N ASP A 158 13.92 15.14 10.68
CA ASP A 158 15.20 15.37 10.01
C ASP A 158 15.49 14.35 8.90
N THR A 159 14.75 13.26 8.84
CA THR A 159 15.05 12.11 7.98
C THR A 159 13.89 11.73 7.08
N LEU A 160 14.16 11.60 5.79
CA LEU A 160 13.31 10.90 4.82
C LEU A 160 13.77 9.44 4.68
N VAL A 161 12.86 8.49 4.80
CA VAL A 161 13.10 7.08 4.49
C VAL A 161 12.23 6.66 3.31
N ILE A 162 12.86 6.10 2.29
CA ILE A 162 12.19 5.56 1.12
C ILE A 162 12.17 4.05 1.21
N ASN A 163 10.98 3.48 1.15
CA ASN A 163 10.72 2.06 1.21
C ASN A 163 10.77 1.45 -0.19
N GLY A 164 11.92 0.84 -0.51
CA GLY A 164 12.12 -0.04 -1.67
C GLY A 164 12.27 -1.52 -1.28
N ALA A 165 11.83 -1.90 -0.07
CA ALA A 165 12.04 -3.25 0.43
C ALA A 165 11.26 -4.29 -0.38
N GLU A 166 9.99 -4.01 -0.69
CA GLU A 166 9.07 -4.90 -1.43
C GLU A 166 9.20 -6.37 -1.00
N CYS A 167 9.05 -6.61 0.31
CA CYS A 167 9.36 -7.89 0.95
C CYS A 167 8.26 -8.95 0.77
N GLU A 168 7.11 -8.58 0.19
CA GLU A 168 6.01 -9.52 -0.02
C GLU A 168 6.28 -10.42 -1.24
N PRO A 169 6.04 -11.75 -1.15
CA PRO A 169 6.22 -12.64 -2.29
C PRO A 169 5.33 -12.23 -3.48
N TYR A 170 5.75 -12.58 -4.69
CA TYR A 170 5.13 -12.31 -5.99
C TYR A 170 5.17 -10.86 -6.49
N ILE A 171 5.09 -9.88 -5.60
CA ILE A 171 5.00 -8.46 -6.00
C ILE A 171 6.35 -7.98 -6.56
N THR A 172 6.37 -7.27 -7.68
CA THR A 172 7.58 -6.70 -8.31
C THR A 172 7.39 -5.28 -8.83
N SER A 173 6.24 -4.65 -8.56
CA SER A 173 5.89 -3.31 -9.05
C SER A 173 6.85 -2.22 -8.57
N ASP A 174 7.28 -2.26 -7.32
CA ASP A 174 8.26 -1.32 -6.76
C ASP A 174 9.65 -1.61 -7.34
N TYR A 175 10.01 -2.89 -7.53
CA TYR A 175 11.25 -3.25 -8.20
C TYR A 175 11.32 -2.67 -9.62
N ARG A 176 10.26 -2.87 -10.42
CA ARG A 176 10.19 -2.29 -11.76
C ARG A 176 10.22 -0.76 -11.76
N GLU A 177 9.68 -0.10 -10.73
CA GLU A 177 9.80 1.37 -10.63
C GLU A 177 11.26 1.81 -10.46
N MET A 178 12.01 1.10 -9.61
CA MET A 178 13.44 1.37 -9.40
C MET A 178 14.26 1.14 -10.66
N ILE A 179 13.91 0.14 -11.47
CA ILE A 179 14.65 -0.23 -12.68
C ILE A 179 14.28 0.66 -13.87
N GLU A 180 12.99 0.93 -14.07
CA GLU A 180 12.49 1.61 -15.28
C GLU A 180 12.44 3.13 -15.14
N HIS A 181 12.25 3.65 -13.93
CA HIS A 181 12.15 5.10 -13.66
C HIS A 181 13.04 5.55 -12.49
N PRO A 182 14.34 5.20 -12.47
CA PRO A 182 15.22 5.57 -11.37
C PRO A 182 15.37 7.09 -11.22
N ASP A 183 15.31 7.84 -12.33
CA ASP A 183 15.44 9.30 -12.31
C ASP A 183 14.25 9.97 -11.62
N ASP A 184 13.02 9.48 -11.85
CA ASP A 184 11.84 9.96 -11.14
C ASP A 184 11.90 9.64 -9.65
N VAL A 185 12.40 8.44 -9.29
CA VAL A 185 12.64 8.07 -7.90
C VAL A 185 13.57 9.07 -7.23
N ILE A 186 14.78 9.26 -7.79
CA ILE A 186 15.79 10.15 -7.22
C ILE A 186 15.28 11.59 -7.16
N GLU A 187 14.64 12.10 -8.22
CA GLU A 187 14.06 13.44 -8.20
C GLU A 187 12.96 13.58 -7.13
N GLY A 188 12.11 12.57 -6.97
CA GLY A 188 11.08 12.57 -5.93
C GLY A 188 11.67 12.70 -4.52
N VAL A 189 12.74 11.94 -4.26
CA VAL A 189 13.52 12.05 -3.01
C VAL A 189 14.10 13.45 -2.85
N THR A 190 14.71 13.99 -3.90
CA THR A 190 15.28 15.34 -3.90
C THR A 190 14.25 16.42 -3.58
N ARG A 191 13.10 16.40 -4.26
CA ARG A 191 12.04 17.39 -4.08
C ARG A 191 11.48 17.34 -2.67
N VAL A 192 11.13 16.15 -2.17
CA VAL A 192 10.56 15.99 -0.82
C VAL A 192 11.59 16.39 0.25
N LYS A 193 12.83 15.91 0.16
CA LYS A 193 13.89 16.26 1.11
C LYS A 193 14.10 17.78 1.17
N LYS A 194 14.21 18.43 0.01
CA LYS A 194 14.44 19.89 -0.09
C LYS A 194 13.26 20.69 0.45
N LEU A 195 12.04 20.41 -0.01
CA LEU A 195 10.84 21.18 0.33
C LEU A 195 10.45 21.04 1.80
N LEU A 196 10.71 19.87 2.41
CA LEU A 196 10.49 19.65 3.84
C LEU A 196 11.69 20.05 4.71
N GLY A 197 12.81 20.51 4.14
CA GLY A 197 14.00 20.91 4.89
C GLY A 197 14.68 19.75 5.63
N LEU A 198 14.59 18.52 5.11
CA LEU A 198 15.13 17.33 5.76
C LEU A 198 16.65 17.23 5.57
N LYS A 199 17.35 16.86 6.64
CA LYS A 199 18.82 16.77 6.67
C LYS A 199 19.33 15.53 5.94
N ARG A 200 18.59 14.43 6.01
CA ARG A 200 18.98 13.09 5.55
C ARG A 200 17.90 12.47 4.68
N ALA A 201 18.31 11.70 3.66
CA ALA A 201 17.44 10.75 2.97
C ALA A 201 18.11 9.37 2.86
N ILE A 202 17.38 8.32 3.19
CA ILE A 202 17.82 6.91 3.11
C ILE A 202 16.84 6.14 2.21
N ILE A 203 17.36 5.45 1.21
CA ILE A 203 16.60 4.52 0.36
C ILE A 203 16.91 3.09 0.81
N GLY A 204 15.94 2.47 1.50
CA GLY A 204 16.08 1.12 2.02
C GLY A 204 15.59 0.07 1.03
N ILE A 205 16.48 -0.79 0.56
CA ILE A 205 16.21 -1.82 -0.45
C ILE A 205 16.70 -3.18 0.06
N GLU A 206 15.91 -4.24 -0.08
CA GLU A 206 16.36 -5.58 0.31
C GLU A 206 17.56 -6.05 -0.54
N SER A 207 18.51 -6.74 0.10
CA SER A 207 19.76 -7.23 -0.50
C SER A 207 19.57 -8.24 -1.64
N ASN A 208 18.35 -8.77 -1.81
CA ASN A 208 17.97 -9.62 -2.94
C ASN A 208 17.75 -8.84 -4.25
N LYS A 209 17.82 -7.50 -4.24
CA LYS A 209 17.67 -6.64 -5.43
C LYS A 209 18.99 -5.90 -5.74
N PRO A 210 20.10 -6.63 -6.03
CA PRO A 210 21.42 -6.01 -6.20
C PRO A 210 21.46 -5.01 -7.36
N GLU A 211 20.72 -5.26 -8.44
CA GLU A 211 20.64 -4.37 -9.60
C GLU A 211 20.01 -3.02 -9.24
N ALA A 212 18.87 -3.01 -8.56
CA ALA A 212 18.22 -1.79 -8.11
C ALA A 212 19.09 -1.00 -7.12
N ILE A 213 19.79 -1.69 -6.21
CA ILE A 213 20.74 -1.06 -5.28
C ILE A 213 21.87 -0.39 -6.05
N LYS A 214 22.48 -1.08 -7.01
CA LYS A 214 23.56 -0.53 -7.83
C LYS A 214 23.09 0.69 -8.61
N LEU A 215 21.98 0.56 -9.33
CA LEU A 215 21.42 1.61 -10.19
C LEU A 215 21.07 2.87 -9.39
N LEU A 216 20.38 2.73 -8.26
CA LEU A 216 20.00 3.89 -7.45
C LEU A 216 21.21 4.52 -6.74
N LYS A 217 22.25 3.75 -6.41
CA LYS A 217 23.52 4.33 -5.92
C LYS A 217 24.15 5.22 -6.99
N GLU A 218 24.28 4.70 -8.22
CA GLU A 218 24.83 5.45 -9.35
C GLU A 218 24.01 6.72 -9.62
N LYS A 219 22.68 6.60 -9.69
CA LYS A 219 21.78 7.73 -9.95
C LYS A 219 21.70 8.75 -8.81
N SER A 220 21.89 8.32 -7.57
CA SER A 220 21.98 9.24 -6.42
C SER A 220 23.28 10.03 -6.38
N ASN A 221 24.32 9.61 -7.12
CA ASN A 221 25.66 10.21 -7.12
C ASN A 221 26.22 10.48 -5.70
N GLY A 222 25.90 9.62 -4.74
CA GLY A 222 26.33 9.75 -3.34
C GLY A 222 25.56 10.79 -2.50
N GLU A 223 24.55 11.47 -3.06
CA GLU A 223 23.74 12.45 -2.31
C GLU A 223 22.84 11.77 -1.26
N TYR A 224 22.42 10.53 -1.53
CA TYR A 224 21.50 9.76 -0.69
C TYR A 224 22.10 8.42 -0.26
N GLU A 225 21.76 7.99 0.95
CA GLU A 225 22.19 6.69 1.44
C GLU A 225 21.28 5.60 0.86
N VAL A 226 21.80 4.81 -0.09
CA VAL A 226 21.11 3.60 -0.57
C VAL A 226 21.54 2.41 0.28
N MET A 227 20.71 2.05 1.25
CA MET A 227 20.99 1.05 2.27
C MET A 227 20.45 -0.32 1.86
N ALA A 228 21.35 -1.30 1.77
CA ALA A 228 20.98 -2.70 1.60
C ALA A 228 20.44 -3.27 2.92
N LEU A 229 19.20 -3.76 2.90
CA LEU A 229 18.49 -4.33 4.03
C LEU A 229 18.49 -5.85 3.94
N LYS A 230 18.47 -6.52 5.09
CA LYS A 230 18.33 -7.98 5.11
C LYS A 230 16.99 -8.40 4.51
N SER A 231 17.02 -9.31 3.53
CA SER A 231 15.82 -9.93 2.98
C SER A 231 15.06 -10.71 4.05
N SER A 232 13.97 -10.12 4.54
CA SER A 232 13.14 -10.70 5.58
C SER A 232 11.77 -10.06 5.60
N TYR A 233 10.73 -10.83 5.88
CA TYR A 233 9.39 -10.25 6.01
C TYR A 233 9.09 -10.01 7.49
N PRO A 234 8.60 -8.84 7.92
CA PRO A 234 8.09 -7.72 7.12
C PRO A 234 9.06 -6.51 7.09
N GLN A 235 10.18 -6.60 6.36
CA GLN A 235 11.18 -5.53 6.27
C GLN A 235 10.59 -4.20 5.76
N GLY A 236 9.59 -4.26 4.87
CA GLY A 236 8.90 -3.09 4.33
C GLY A 236 7.81 -2.51 5.24
N ALA A 237 7.52 -3.10 6.41
CA ALA A 237 6.59 -2.47 7.35
C ALA A 237 7.23 -1.21 7.96
N GLU A 238 6.45 -0.13 8.07
CA GLU A 238 6.95 1.21 8.40
C GLU A 238 7.83 1.23 9.67
N LYS A 239 7.37 0.62 10.76
CA LYS A 239 8.13 0.54 12.01
C LYS A 239 9.40 -0.32 11.89
N THR A 240 9.33 -1.39 11.09
CA THR A 240 10.48 -2.26 10.80
C THR A 240 11.55 -1.52 10.01
N LEU A 241 11.10 -0.83 8.97
CA LEU A 241 11.97 -0.08 8.08
C LEU A 241 12.67 1.05 8.83
N ILE A 242 11.94 1.85 9.63
CA ILE A 242 12.52 2.94 10.43
C ILE A 242 13.62 2.41 11.36
N ALA A 243 13.37 1.32 12.09
CA ALA A 243 14.36 0.76 12.99
C ALA A 243 15.60 0.25 12.26
N ASN A 244 15.41 -0.47 11.15
CA ASN A 244 16.52 -1.08 10.41
C ASN A 244 17.31 -0.06 9.56
N THR A 245 16.74 1.11 9.25
CA THR A 245 17.42 2.18 8.49
C THR A 245 18.01 3.27 9.38
N THR A 246 17.31 3.66 10.45
CA THR A 246 17.68 4.82 11.28
C THR A 246 18.14 4.45 12.69
N GLY A 247 17.89 3.21 13.13
CA GLY A 247 18.07 2.80 14.52
C GLY A 247 17.02 3.35 15.49
N ARG A 248 16.03 4.12 15.01
CA ARG A 248 14.97 4.74 15.82
C ARG A 248 13.76 3.80 15.97
N ALA A 249 12.98 3.97 17.03
CA ALA A 249 11.79 3.18 17.28
C ALA A 249 10.53 4.07 17.32
N VAL A 250 9.48 3.65 16.62
CA VAL A 250 8.16 4.30 16.70
C VAL A 250 7.37 3.68 17.84
N ARG A 251 7.03 4.50 18.85
CA ARG A 251 6.28 4.04 20.03
C ARG A 251 4.86 3.57 19.66
N ALA A 252 4.25 2.80 20.56
CA ALA A 252 2.85 2.42 20.45
C ALA A 252 1.95 3.67 20.34
N GLY A 253 0.99 3.66 19.41
CA GLY A 253 0.07 4.79 19.18
C GLY A 253 0.71 6.06 18.60
N LYS A 254 2.00 6.06 18.27
CA LYS A 254 2.72 7.20 17.68
C LYS A 254 2.95 7.03 16.18
N LEU A 255 3.18 8.15 15.50
CA LEU A 255 3.45 8.22 14.07
C LEU A 255 4.97 8.23 13.81
N PRO A 256 5.42 7.92 12.57
CA PRO A 256 6.82 8.06 12.18
C PRO A 256 7.43 9.43 12.49
N SER A 257 6.64 10.50 12.37
CA SER A 257 7.06 11.87 12.67
C SER A 257 7.48 12.05 14.13
N ASP A 258 6.86 11.33 15.08
CA ASP A 258 7.29 11.33 16.49
C ASP A 258 8.69 10.69 16.69
N ALA A 259 9.17 9.91 15.71
CA ALA A 259 10.54 9.38 15.67
C ALA A 259 11.47 10.23 14.78
N GLY A 260 11.01 11.40 14.33
CA GLY A 260 11.76 12.31 13.45
C GLY A 260 11.95 11.78 12.03
N VAL A 261 11.02 10.95 11.53
CA VAL A 261 11.12 10.31 10.21
C VAL A 261 9.84 10.49 9.40
N VAL A 262 9.98 10.84 8.12
CA VAL A 262 8.92 10.67 7.09
C VAL A 262 9.22 9.41 6.30
N VAL A 263 8.23 8.55 6.09
CA VAL A 263 8.38 7.32 5.29
C VAL A 263 7.49 7.35 4.05
N LEU A 264 8.11 7.23 2.88
CA LEU A 264 7.42 7.11 1.60
C LEU A 264 7.78 5.79 0.91
N ASN A 265 6.86 5.23 0.14
CA ASN A 265 7.17 4.12 -0.77
C ASN A 265 7.88 4.66 -2.03
N ILE A 266 8.70 3.83 -2.68
CA ILE A 266 9.49 4.21 -3.86
C ILE A 266 8.60 4.77 -4.99
N GLY A 267 7.50 4.10 -5.31
CA GLY A 267 6.54 4.57 -6.32
C GLY A 267 5.80 5.83 -5.90
N THR A 268 5.62 6.05 -4.61
CA THR A 268 5.05 7.31 -4.09
C THR A 268 6.00 8.48 -4.33
N ALA A 269 7.31 8.30 -4.07
CA ALA A 269 8.30 9.34 -4.34
C ALA A 269 8.40 9.64 -5.84
N ALA A 270 8.48 8.60 -6.68
CA ALA A 270 8.54 8.78 -8.13
C ALA A 270 7.29 9.44 -8.71
N PHE A 271 6.11 9.10 -8.20
CA PHE A 271 4.87 9.77 -8.59
C PHE A 271 4.91 11.27 -8.25
N ILE A 272 5.40 11.66 -7.06
CA ILE A 272 5.53 13.09 -6.70
C ILE A 272 6.39 13.81 -7.73
N ALA A 273 7.52 13.24 -8.15
CA ALA A 273 8.36 13.85 -9.18
C ALA A 273 7.60 14.07 -10.50
N ARG A 274 6.89 13.04 -10.99
CA ARG A 274 6.10 13.15 -12.22
C ARG A 274 4.98 14.17 -12.10
N TYR A 275 4.23 14.15 -11.00
CA TYR A 275 3.13 15.08 -10.77
C TYR A 275 3.61 16.54 -10.74
N LEU A 276 4.73 16.82 -10.08
CA LEU A 276 5.31 18.17 -10.05
C LEU A 276 5.79 18.65 -11.43
N LYS A 277 6.09 17.73 -12.36
CA LYS A 277 6.50 18.06 -13.74
C LYS A 277 5.34 18.21 -14.71
N THR A 278 4.25 17.46 -14.52
CA THR A 278 3.18 17.33 -15.53
C THR A 278 1.83 17.84 -15.04
N GLY A 279 1.58 17.83 -13.73
CA GLY A 279 0.26 18.09 -13.16
C GLY A 279 -0.72 16.93 -13.24
N MET A 280 -0.37 15.80 -13.85
CA MET A 280 -1.28 14.67 -14.04
C MET A 280 -1.55 13.97 -12.69
N PRO A 281 -2.79 13.98 -12.17
CA PRO A 281 -3.11 13.35 -10.89
C PRO A 281 -2.97 11.81 -10.95
N LEU A 282 -3.17 11.14 -9.81
CA LEU A 282 -3.04 9.69 -9.72
C LEU A 282 -4.23 8.99 -10.40
N VAL A 283 -4.12 8.82 -11.72
CA VAL A 283 -5.12 8.22 -12.60
C VAL A 283 -4.79 6.79 -13.01
N ALA A 284 -3.51 6.42 -12.99
CA ALA A 284 -3.02 5.08 -13.30
C ALA A 284 -1.87 4.71 -12.38
N LYS A 285 -1.65 3.41 -12.20
CA LYS A 285 -0.53 2.91 -11.42
C LYS A 285 0.00 1.58 -11.95
N ARG A 286 1.28 1.32 -11.65
CA ARG A 286 1.86 -0.01 -11.87
C ARG A 286 1.31 -0.99 -10.85
N ILE A 287 0.89 -2.16 -11.32
CA ILE A 287 0.50 -3.30 -10.47
C ILE A 287 1.19 -4.57 -10.97
N THR A 288 1.46 -5.49 -10.06
CA THR A 288 1.96 -6.83 -10.40
C THR A 288 0.81 -7.81 -10.54
N VAL A 289 0.76 -8.56 -11.64
CA VAL A 289 -0.17 -9.70 -11.81
C VAL A 289 0.65 -10.97 -11.84
N SER A 290 0.39 -11.89 -10.91
CA SER A 290 1.23 -13.08 -10.74
C SER A 290 0.47 -14.27 -10.16
N GLY A 291 1.19 -15.37 -9.93
CA GLY A 291 0.66 -16.65 -9.49
C GLY A 291 0.60 -17.69 -10.61
N ASP A 292 0.54 -18.96 -10.21
CA ASP A 292 0.45 -20.10 -11.13
C ASP A 292 -0.93 -20.20 -11.82
N GLY A 293 -1.92 -19.46 -11.34
CA GLY A 293 -3.23 -19.32 -11.96
C GLY A 293 -3.31 -18.24 -13.05
N ILE A 294 -2.22 -17.56 -13.40
CA ILE A 294 -2.18 -16.53 -14.44
C ILE A 294 -1.39 -17.03 -15.65
N LYS A 295 -1.92 -16.84 -16.87
CA LYS A 295 -1.25 -17.30 -18.10
C LYS A 295 0.05 -16.56 -18.39
N ASN A 296 -0.02 -15.23 -18.49
CA ASN A 296 1.12 -14.37 -18.79
C ASN A 296 1.27 -13.29 -17.68
N GLY A 297 1.76 -13.71 -16.51
CA GLY A 297 2.04 -12.80 -15.40
C GLY A 297 3.03 -11.68 -15.80
N GLY A 298 2.99 -10.55 -15.10
CA GLY A 298 3.84 -9.41 -15.42
C GLY A 298 3.53 -8.18 -14.56
N ASN A 299 4.09 -7.04 -14.95
CA ASN A 299 3.73 -5.74 -14.41
C ASN A 299 2.97 -4.94 -15.47
N LEU A 300 1.90 -4.27 -15.08
CA LEU A 300 1.04 -3.51 -16.00
C LEU A 300 0.81 -2.11 -15.45
N MET A 301 0.80 -1.12 -16.33
CA MET A 301 0.26 0.19 -16.00
C MET A 301 -1.26 0.15 -16.17
N VAL A 302 -2.01 0.37 -15.08
CA VAL A 302 -3.45 0.15 -15.05
C VAL A 302 -4.17 1.42 -14.57
N PRO A 303 -5.16 1.93 -15.33
CA PRO A 303 -6.05 2.97 -14.87
C PRO A 303 -6.75 2.59 -13.56
N VAL A 304 -6.83 3.52 -12.62
CA VAL A 304 -7.63 3.32 -11.40
C VAL A 304 -9.08 3.13 -11.80
N GLY A 305 -9.77 2.17 -11.21
CA GLY A 305 -11.16 1.83 -11.54
C GLY A 305 -11.33 0.76 -12.62
N THR A 306 -10.26 0.31 -13.28
CA THR A 306 -10.31 -0.87 -14.17
C THR A 306 -10.71 -2.12 -13.38
N ASP A 307 -11.58 -2.94 -13.96
CA ASP A 307 -12.01 -4.20 -13.35
C ASP A 307 -10.86 -5.21 -13.29
N ILE A 308 -10.73 -5.96 -12.19
CA ILE A 308 -9.67 -6.97 -12.05
C ILE A 308 -9.79 -8.05 -13.14
N ALA A 309 -11.00 -8.40 -13.59
CA ALA A 309 -11.22 -9.32 -14.69
C ALA A 309 -10.56 -8.82 -16.00
N GLU A 310 -10.65 -7.52 -16.29
CA GLU A 310 -10.00 -6.91 -17.47
C GLU A 310 -8.47 -6.94 -17.35
N VAL A 311 -7.93 -6.68 -16.16
CA VAL A 311 -6.49 -6.80 -15.92
C VAL A 311 -6.01 -8.23 -16.17
N ILE A 312 -6.76 -9.22 -15.66
CA ILE A 312 -6.42 -10.63 -15.83
C ILE A 312 -6.54 -11.05 -17.30
N ALA A 313 -7.55 -10.54 -18.02
CA ALA A 313 -7.69 -10.74 -19.46
C ALA A 313 -6.49 -10.18 -20.23
N ALA A 314 -5.96 -9.01 -19.84
CA ALA A 314 -4.72 -8.45 -20.41
C ALA A 314 -3.47 -9.29 -20.13
N CYS A 315 -3.53 -10.18 -19.13
CA CYS A 315 -2.53 -11.21 -18.86
C CYS A 315 -2.82 -12.54 -19.58
N GLY A 316 -3.76 -12.57 -20.52
CA GLY A 316 -4.15 -13.79 -21.26
C GLY A 316 -5.13 -14.69 -20.49
N GLY A 317 -5.74 -14.19 -19.42
CA GLY A 317 -6.72 -14.90 -18.61
C GLY A 317 -6.12 -15.82 -17.56
N TYR A 318 -7.01 -16.60 -16.93
CA TYR A 318 -6.66 -17.61 -15.94
C TYR A 318 -6.08 -18.88 -16.58
N THR A 319 -5.23 -19.56 -15.83
CA THR A 319 -4.71 -20.90 -16.15
C THR A 319 -5.33 -21.91 -15.18
N GLY A 320 -6.18 -22.79 -15.69
CA GLY A 320 -6.85 -23.81 -14.88
C GLY A 320 -7.86 -23.24 -13.89
N GLU A 321 -8.21 -24.03 -12.87
CA GLU A 321 -9.13 -23.64 -11.81
C GLU A 321 -8.40 -22.84 -10.72
N ILE A 322 -8.97 -21.69 -10.35
CA ILE A 322 -8.40 -20.77 -9.36
C ILE A 322 -8.96 -21.11 -7.99
N GLU A 323 -8.07 -21.48 -7.07
CA GLU A 323 -8.40 -21.77 -5.69
C GLU A 323 -8.44 -20.48 -4.85
N LYS A 324 -7.53 -19.55 -5.12
CA LYS A 324 -7.45 -18.26 -4.41
C LYS A 324 -7.12 -17.12 -5.35
N LEU A 325 -8.02 -16.13 -5.40
CA LEU A 325 -7.74 -14.82 -5.96
C LEU A 325 -7.48 -13.83 -4.82
N LEU A 326 -6.36 -13.13 -4.86
CA LEU A 326 -5.94 -12.19 -3.82
C LEU A 326 -5.72 -10.80 -4.40
N LEU A 327 -6.26 -9.79 -3.73
CA LEU A 327 -5.88 -8.39 -3.91
C LEU A 327 -4.70 -8.08 -2.99
N GLY A 328 -3.52 -7.89 -3.57
CA GLY A 328 -2.24 -7.79 -2.87
C GLY A 328 -1.46 -9.11 -2.89
N GLY A 329 -0.51 -9.25 -1.97
CA GLY A 329 0.32 -10.46 -1.86
C GLY A 329 -0.24 -11.50 -0.87
N PRO A 330 0.45 -12.64 -0.72
CA PRO A 330 -0.04 -13.74 0.10
C PRO A 330 0.01 -13.50 1.61
N MET A 331 0.66 -12.41 2.07
CA MET A 331 0.84 -12.14 3.50
C MET A 331 -0.23 -11.19 4.03
N MET A 332 -0.45 -10.08 3.34
CA MET A 332 -1.38 -9.02 3.76
C MET A 332 -2.63 -8.92 2.89
N GLY A 333 -2.61 -9.52 1.70
CA GLY A 333 -3.68 -9.42 0.72
C GLY A 333 -5.03 -9.91 1.23
N VAL A 334 -6.08 -9.48 0.52
CA VAL A 334 -7.46 -9.84 0.80
C VAL A 334 -7.91 -10.87 -0.23
N ALA A 335 -8.48 -11.98 0.23
CA ALA A 335 -9.08 -12.96 -0.66
C ALA A 335 -10.36 -12.40 -1.26
N LEU A 336 -10.48 -12.49 -2.58
CA LEU A 336 -11.62 -12.06 -3.36
C LEU A 336 -12.48 -13.27 -3.70
N TYR A 337 -13.80 -13.10 -3.66
CA TYR A 337 -14.75 -14.12 -4.11
C TYR A 337 -15.15 -13.96 -5.59
N THR A 338 -14.84 -12.81 -6.18
CA THR A 338 -15.07 -12.46 -7.60
C THR A 338 -13.97 -11.52 -8.04
N ASP A 339 -13.69 -11.48 -9.33
CA ASP A 339 -12.82 -10.51 -9.98
C ASP A 339 -13.55 -9.24 -10.44
N ASN A 340 -14.88 -9.13 -10.28
CA ASN A 340 -15.66 -7.94 -10.63
C ASN A 340 -15.47 -6.75 -9.66
N TYR A 341 -14.26 -6.55 -9.18
CA TYR A 341 -13.89 -5.42 -8.32
C TYR A 341 -12.98 -4.47 -9.07
N PRO A 342 -13.12 -3.14 -8.86
CA PRO A 342 -12.22 -2.18 -9.45
C PRO A 342 -10.85 -2.19 -8.76
N VAL A 343 -9.80 -1.99 -9.56
CA VAL A 343 -8.48 -1.59 -9.08
C VAL A 343 -8.60 -0.22 -8.39
N VAL A 344 -8.10 -0.13 -7.17
CA VAL A 344 -8.05 1.13 -6.40
C VAL A 344 -6.62 1.60 -6.23
N LYS A 345 -6.43 2.86 -5.82
CA LYS A 345 -5.09 3.47 -5.68
C LYS A 345 -4.09 2.66 -4.85
N ASN A 346 -4.55 1.89 -3.87
CA ASN A 346 -3.70 1.07 -3.01
C ASN A 346 -3.57 -0.41 -3.46
N THR A 347 -4.13 -0.80 -4.61
CA THR A 347 -3.95 -2.14 -5.21
C THR A 347 -2.55 -2.30 -5.76
N ASN A 348 -1.68 -3.06 -5.12
CA ASN A 348 -0.29 -3.24 -5.59
C ASN A 348 -0.10 -4.50 -6.44
N ALA A 349 -0.92 -5.52 -6.20
CA ALA A 349 -0.84 -6.74 -6.94
C ALA A 349 -2.22 -7.43 -7.04
N ILE A 350 -2.34 -8.29 -8.05
CA ILE A 350 -3.40 -9.28 -8.19
C ILE A 350 -2.70 -10.63 -8.29
N LEU A 351 -3.06 -11.55 -7.39
CA LEU A 351 -2.42 -12.86 -7.30
C LEU A 351 -3.48 -13.95 -7.42
N ALA A 352 -3.40 -14.76 -8.48
CA ALA A 352 -4.28 -15.91 -8.68
C ALA A 352 -3.50 -17.21 -8.49
N LEU A 353 -3.93 -18.02 -7.53
CA LEU A 353 -3.27 -19.28 -7.16
C LEU A 353 -4.17 -20.45 -7.51
N THR A 354 -3.59 -21.47 -8.14
CA THR A 354 -4.26 -22.77 -8.29
C THR A 354 -4.19 -23.55 -6.98
N LYS A 355 -4.91 -24.68 -6.91
CA LYS A 355 -4.85 -25.60 -5.76
C LYS A 355 -3.43 -26.09 -5.45
N ALA A 356 -2.52 -26.13 -6.43
CA ALA A 356 -1.13 -26.56 -6.21
C ALA A 356 -0.31 -25.55 -5.37
N SER A 357 -0.60 -24.26 -5.52
CA SER A 357 0.13 -23.18 -4.82
C SER A 357 -0.64 -22.58 -3.65
N ALA A 358 -1.96 -22.73 -3.62
CA ALA A 358 -2.81 -22.26 -2.55
C ALA A 358 -2.68 -23.17 -1.32
N PRO A 359 -2.38 -22.63 -0.13
CA PRO A 359 -2.35 -23.44 1.09
C PRO A 359 -3.77 -23.91 1.44
N PRO A 360 -3.98 -25.20 1.78
CA PRO A 360 -5.27 -25.71 2.23
C PRO A 360 -5.85 -24.88 3.38
N THR A 361 -7.16 -24.64 3.30
CA THR A 361 -7.94 -24.05 4.38
C THR A 361 -8.40 -25.14 5.34
N GLU A 362 -7.58 -25.40 6.35
CA GLU A 362 -7.94 -26.26 7.48
C GLU A 362 -7.89 -25.43 8.76
N ASP A 363 -8.99 -25.38 9.50
CA ASP A 363 -9.03 -24.76 10.83
C ASP A 363 -8.69 -25.82 11.88
N ASN A 364 -7.39 -26.04 12.09
CA ASN A 364 -6.90 -26.98 13.09
C ASN A 364 -6.78 -26.29 14.47
N PRO A 365 -7.02 -27.03 15.57
CA PRO A 365 -6.88 -26.48 16.91
C PRO A 365 -5.44 -26.02 17.19
N CYS A 366 -5.29 -25.03 18.08
CA CYS A 366 -3.96 -24.57 18.49
C CYS A 366 -3.22 -25.66 19.27
N ILE A 367 -1.98 -25.94 18.87
CA ILE A 367 -1.09 -26.87 19.57
C ILE A 367 -0.11 -26.18 20.54
N HIS A 368 -0.34 -24.90 20.85
CA HIS A 368 0.44 -24.11 21.82
C HIS A 368 1.98 -24.05 21.58
N CYS A 369 2.44 -24.21 20.33
CA CYS A 369 3.87 -24.26 20.00
C CYS A 369 4.66 -22.93 20.16
N GLY A 370 4.00 -21.80 20.47
CA GLY A 370 4.66 -20.49 20.67
C GLY A 370 5.26 -19.80 19.43
N ARG A 371 5.23 -20.42 18.24
CA ARG A 371 5.83 -19.84 17.01
C ARG A 371 5.28 -18.46 16.66
N CYS A 372 3.98 -18.24 16.83
CA CYS A 372 3.34 -16.94 16.55
C CYS A 372 3.85 -15.81 17.47
N VAL A 373 4.17 -16.12 18.72
CA VAL A 373 4.76 -15.18 19.69
C VAL A 373 6.22 -14.89 19.33
N ASN A 374 6.97 -15.92 18.99
CA ASN A 374 8.41 -15.82 18.66
C ASN A 374 8.69 -15.10 17.34
N THR A 375 7.71 -15.02 16.44
CA THR A 375 7.86 -14.31 15.15
C THR A 375 7.24 -12.91 15.14
N CYS A 376 6.36 -12.57 16.09
CA CYS A 376 5.63 -11.31 16.06
C CYS A 376 6.59 -10.09 16.09
N PRO A 377 6.61 -9.24 15.05
CA PRO A 377 7.48 -8.06 15.01
C PRO A 377 7.16 -7.06 16.13
N MET A 378 5.90 -7.04 16.56
CA MET A 378 5.39 -6.13 17.59
C MET A 378 5.45 -6.73 19.00
N LEU A 379 6.06 -7.91 19.18
CA LEU A 379 6.19 -8.60 20.46
C LEU A 379 4.85 -8.88 21.17
N LEU A 380 3.76 -9.01 20.40
CA LEU A 380 2.45 -9.38 20.92
C LEU A 380 2.40 -10.89 21.19
N SER A 381 1.37 -11.31 21.95
CA SER A 381 1.00 -12.71 22.13
C SER A 381 -0.22 -13.05 21.28
N PRO A 382 -0.06 -13.56 20.03
CA PRO A 382 -1.21 -13.77 19.16
C PRO A 382 -2.16 -14.86 19.66
N ALA A 383 -1.62 -15.87 20.36
CA ALA A 383 -2.41 -16.94 20.94
C ALA A 383 -3.33 -16.43 22.05
N GLU A 384 -2.84 -15.56 22.95
CA GLU A 384 -3.67 -14.99 24.02
C GLU A 384 -4.71 -14.01 23.47
N ILE A 385 -4.35 -13.21 22.46
CA ILE A 385 -5.31 -12.30 21.79
C ILE A 385 -6.45 -13.11 21.17
N GLN A 386 -6.12 -14.26 20.57
CA GLN A 386 -7.14 -15.15 20.02
C GLN A 386 -8.08 -15.70 21.10
N VAL A 387 -7.55 -16.18 22.24
CA VAL A 387 -8.37 -16.62 23.37
C VAL A 387 -9.28 -15.50 23.88
N ALA A 388 -8.75 -14.29 24.03
CA ALA A 388 -9.53 -13.13 24.46
C ALA A 388 -10.61 -12.73 23.44
N PHE A 389 -10.34 -12.88 22.15
CA PHE A 389 -11.30 -12.62 21.08
C PHE A 389 -12.46 -13.61 21.11
N GLU A 390 -12.14 -14.91 21.20
CA GLU A 390 -13.11 -16.03 21.29
C GLU A 390 -13.98 -15.91 22.55
N ALA A 391 -13.41 -15.42 23.66
CA ALA A 391 -14.12 -15.19 24.93
C ALA A 391 -14.90 -13.86 25.03
N ASP A 392 -15.03 -13.11 23.93
CA ASP A 392 -15.69 -11.79 23.90
C ASP A 392 -15.10 -10.73 24.85
N ASN A 393 -13.86 -10.91 25.32
CA ASN A 393 -13.28 -10.10 26.38
C ASN A 393 -12.53 -8.86 25.85
N VAL A 394 -13.25 -7.76 25.65
CA VAL A 394 -12.71 -6.49 25.14
C VAL A 394 -11.65 -5.87 26.07
N GLU A 395 -11.78 -6.02 27.38
CA GLU A 395 -10.80 -5.51 28.34
C GLU A 395 -9.46 -6.23 28.19
N ALA A 396 -9.48 -7.56 28.10
CA ALA A 396 -8.30 -8.37 27.85
C ALA A 396 -7.64 -8.02 26.50
N LEU A 397 -8.44 -7.83 25.44
CA LEU A 397 -7.92 -7.41 24.13
C LEU A 397 -7.16 -6.07 24.19
N ASN A 398 -7.68 -5.10 24.95
CA ASN A 398 -7.01 -3.82 25.18
C ASN A 398 -5.71 -4.00 25.98
N LYS A 399 -5.76 -4.78 27.07
CA LYS A 399 -4.59 -5.08 27.91
C LYS A 399 -3.48 -5.79 27.14
N LEU A 400 -3.84 -6.68 26.22
CA LEU A 400 -2.92 -7.39 25.32
C LEU A 400 -2.39 -6.51 24.17
N GLY A 401 -2.89 -5.28 24.04
CA GLY A 401 -2.35 -4.29 23.10
C GLY A 401 -2.60 -4.61 21.63
N VAL A 402 -3.70 -5.30 21.29
CA VAL A 402 -4.00 -5.71 19.90
C VAL A 402 -4.03 -4.54 18.90
N SER A 403 -4.33 -3.32 19.36
CA SER A 403 -4.25 -2.09 18.55
C SER A 403 -2.86 -1.81 17.99
N ASN A 404 -1.79 -2.35 18.59
CA ASN A 404 -0.42 -2.24 18.10
C ASN A 404 -0.10 -3.23 16.97
N CYS A 405 -0.97 -4.22 16.73
CA CYS A 405 -0.76 -5.17 15.64
C CYS A 405 -0.75 -4.44 14.31
N MET A 406 0.18 -4.79 13.42
CA MET A 406 0.28 -4.20 12.07
C MET A 406 -0.22 -5.13 10.97
N GLU A 407 -0.88 -6.23 11.33
CA GLU A 407 -1.57 -7.14 10.41
C GLU A 407 -0.69 -7.79 9.32
N CYS A 408 0.62 -7.88 9.56
CA CYS A 408 1.59 -8.47 8.64
C CYS A 408 1.42 -9.98 8.35
N GLY A 409 0.67 -10.71 9.18
CA GLY A 409 0.45 -12.13 8.96
C GLY A 409 1.63 -13.08 9.19
N CYS A 410 2.75 -12.61 9.76
CA CYS A 410 3.84 -13.50 10.23
C CYS A 410 3.33 -14.63 11.13
N CYS A 411 2.38 -14.32 12.02
CA CYS A 411 1.78 -15.30 12.94
C CYS A 411 1.00 -16.39 12.22
N THR A 412 0.18 -16.03 11.23
CA THR A 412 -0.60 -16.95 10.40
C THR A 412 0.32 -17.83 9.56
N PHE A 413 1.31 -17.21 8.91
CA PHE A 413 2.27 -17.92 8.04
C PHE A 413 3.09 -18.98 8.80
N MET A 414 3.55 -18.67 10.02
CA MET A 414 4.35 -19.63 10.82
C MET A 414 3.51 -20.67 11.58
N CYS A 415 2.17 -20.52 11.60
CA CYS A 415 1.30 -21.39 12.38
C CYS A 415 1.23 -22.79 11.73
N PRO A 416 1.72 -23.85 12.39
CA PRO A 416 1.63 -25.20 11.83
C PRO A 416 0.18 -25.69 11.76
N ALA A 417 -0.69 -25.20 12.66
CA ALA A 417 -2.13 -25.45 12.66
C ALA A 417 -2.91 -24.54 11.69
N ARG A 418 -2.24 -23.63 10.96
CA ARG A 418 -2.83 -22.75 9.95
C ARG A 418 -4.02 -21.90 10.41
N ARG A 419 -4.07 -21.59 11.71
CA ARG A 419 -5.11 -20.73 12.28
C ARG A 419 -5.14 -19.36 11.59
N PRO A 420 -6.32 -18.77 11.33
CA PRO A 420 -6.47 -17.47 10.66
C PRO A 420 -6.19 -16.30 11.62
N ILE A 421 -5.00 -16.27 12.23
CA ILE A 421 -4.65 -15.35 13.32
C ILE A 421 -4.72 -13.89 12.85
N THR A 422 -4.29 -13.57 11.62
CA THR A 422 -4.36 -12.20 11.08
C THR A 422 -5.79 -11.69 10.99
N GLN A 423 -6.72 -12.53 10.55
CA GLN A 423 -8.13 -12.21 10.44
C GLN A 423 -8.71 -11.96 11.83
N ILE A 424 -8.34 -12.79 12.82
CA ILE A 424 -8.71 -12.59 14.22
C ILE A 424 -8.17 -11.26 14.77
N MET A 425 -6.95 -10.85 14.42
CA MET A 425 -6.40 -9.54 14.80
C MET A 425 -7.25 -8.40 14.24
N ARG A 426 -7.64 -8.47 12.96
CA ARG A 426 -8.51 -7.48 12.30
C ARG A 426 -9.86 -7.39 13.01
N LEU A 427 -10.50 -8.53 13.25
CA LEU A 427 -11.78 -8.62 13.96
C LEU A 427 -11.68 -8.10 15.40
N SER A 428 -10.59 -8.42 16.12
CA SER A 428 -10.33 -7.94 17.47
C SER A 428 -10.23 -6.42 17.53
N LYS A 429 -9.53 -5.79 16.57
CA LYS A 429 -9.48 -4.32 16.49
C LYS A 429 -10.84 -3.70 16.19
N LEU A 430 -11.61 -4.30 15.27
CA LEU A 430 -12.98 -3.85 14.96
C LEU A 430 -13.88 -3.92 16.20
N LYS A 431 -13.73 -4.98 17.00
CA LYS A 431 -14.47 -5.19 18.24
C LYS A 431 -14.17 -4.12 19.29
N ILE A 432 -12.89 -3.78 19.49
CA ILE A 432 -12.48 -2.66 20.36
C ILE A 432 -13.10 -1.34 19.87
N ARG A 433 -13.02 -1.05 18.56
CA ARG A 433 -13.59 0.18 17.99
C ARG A 433 -15.10 0.26 18.21
N LYS A 434 -15.85 -0.82 17.95
CA LYS A 434 -17.30 -0.88 18.17
C LYS A 434 -17.66 -0.68 19.66
N ALA A 435 -16.87 -1.24 20.57
CA ALA A 435 -17.09 -1.06 22.01
C ALA A 435 -16.81 0.38 22.46
N ALA A 436 -15.85 1.08 21.85
CA ALA A 436 -15.53 2.47 22.15
C ALA A 436 -16.63 3.46 21.71
N VAL A 437 -17.39 3.15 20.64
CA VAL A 437 -18.50 3.99 20.17
C VAL A 437 -19.77 3.83 21.02
N LYS A 438 -19.89 2.72 21.76
CA LYS A 438 -21.04 2.44 22.64
C LYS A 438 -20.89 3.04 24.05
N LYS A 439 -19.72 3.58 24.39
CA LYS A 439 -19.46 4.33 25.61
C LYS A 439 -19.50 5.82 25.29
#